data_AF-A0A0K3A9U0-F1
#
_entry.id   AF-A0A0K3A9U0-F1
#
_cell.length_a   1.000
_cell.length_b   1.000
_cell.length_c   1.000
_cell.angle_alpha   90.00
_cell.angle_beta   90.00
_cell.angle_gamma   90.00
#
_symmetry.space_group_name_H-M   'P 1'
#
loop_
_entity.id
_entity.type
_entity.pdbx_description
1 polymer ?
#
loop_
_entity_poly.entity_id
_entity_poly.type
_entity_poly.pdbx_seq_one_letter_code
_entity_poly.pdbx_strand_id
1 'polypeptide(L)' 'MGYGYYPTSHQHVPMLRFRGRWLEQLGFAIGQTLRVQVRDGELVVSVARED' A
#
# COMPACT_ATOMS: atom_id res chain seq x y z
N MET A 1 12.41 3.75 2.64
CA MET A 1 11.20 4.52 2.25
C MET A 1 11.18 4.59 0.73
N GLY A 2 10.32 3.80 0.08
CA GLY A 2 10.21 3.79 -1.38
C GLY A 2 9.23 4.87 -1.82
N TYR A 3 9.72 5.97 -2.37
CA TYR A 3 8.89 6.92 -3.09
C TYR A 3 8.76 6.39 -4.52
N GLY A 4 7.52 6.15 -4.97
CA GLY A 4 7.26 5.79 -6.37
C GLY A 4 7.81 6.88 -7.28
N TYR A 5 8.72 6.49 -8.17
CA TYR A 5 9.39 7.41 -9.08
C TYR A 5 8.40 7.87 -10.15
N TYR A 6 7.77 9.03 -9.95
CA TYR A 6 6.98 9.70 -10.98
C TYR A 6 7.89 10.73 -11.69
N PRO A 7 8.14 10.59 -13.00
CA PRO A 7 8.88 11.60 -13.75
C PRO A 7 8.14 12.93 -13.62
N THR A 8 8.90 14.01 -13.43
CA THR A 8 8.49 15.39 -13.16
C THR A 8 7.46 15.92 -14.15
N SER A 9 6.24 15.44 -13.97
CA SER A 9 5.04 15.88 -14.63
C SER A 9 4.26 16.52 -13.49
N HIS A 10 3.72 17.72 -13.67
CA HIS A 10 2.83 18.37 -12.71
C HIS A 10 1.48 17.63 -12.57
N GLN A 11 1.52 16.30 -12.59
CA GLN A 11 0.38 15.40 -12.58
C GLN A 11 0.07 15.09 -11.12
N HIS A 12 -1.06 15.62 -10.66
CA HIS A 12 -1.59 15.32 -9.34
C HIS A 12 -1.93 13.83 -9.25
N VAL A 13 -1.06 13.06 -8.62
CA VAL A 13 -1.30 11.64 -8.32
C VAL A 13 -2.03 11.56 -6.98
N PRO A 14 -3.16 10.84 -6.89
CA PRO A 14 -3.83 10.63 -5.61
C PRO A 14 -2.95 9.82 -4.67
N MET A 15 -2.81 10.28 -3.42
CA MET A 15 -2.05 9.59 -2.37
C MET A 15 -2.99 9.08 -1.29
N LEU A 16 -2.90 7.79 -0.98
CA LEU A 16 -3.59 7.15 0.14
C LEU A 16 -2.60 6.89 1.26
N ARG A 17 -2.91 7.37 2.47
CA ARG A 17 -2.08 7.16 3.66
C ARG A 17 -2.82 6.34 4.70
N PHE A 18 -2.40 5.09 4.88
CA PHE A 18 -2.89 4.26 5.97
C PHE A 18 -2.12 4.57 7.25
N ARG A 19 -2.83 4.81 8.36
CA ARG A 19 -2.23 5.03 9.68
C ARG A 19 -3.14 4.50 10.78
N GLY A 20 -2.54 3.93 11.82
CA GLY A 20 -3.21 3.58 13.06
C GLY A 20 -2.90 2.17 13.52
N ARG A 21 -3.23 1.87 14.79
CA ARG A 21 -3.04 0.54 15.41
C ARG A 21 -3.85 -0.56 14.72
N TRP A 22 -4.91 -0.19 14.00
CA TRP A 22 -5.73 -1.15 13.24
C TRP A 22 -4.93 -1.88 12.15
N LEU A 23 -3.88 -1.26 11.58
CA LEU A 23 -2.98 -1.93 10.65
C LEU A 23 -2.21 -3.07 11.34
N GLU A 24 -1.67 -2.80 12.53
CA GLU A 24 -0.98 -3.81 13.33
C GLU A 24 -1.94 -4.93 13.76
N GLN A 25 -3.18 -4.58 14.11
CA GLN A 25 -4.23 -5.57 14.45
C GLN A 25 -4.59 -6.48 13.27
N LEU A 26 -4.49 -5.98 12.04
CA LEU A 26 -4.63 -6.77 10.81
C LEU A 26 -3.35 -7.53 10.42
N GLY A 27 -2.28 -7.44 11.22
CA GLY A 27 -1.03 -8.16 11.03
C GLY A 27 0.02 -7.45 10.18
N PHE A 28 -0.24 -6.20 9.74
CA PHE A 28 0.75 -5.41 9.02
C PHE A 28 1.89 -5.00 9.95
N ALA A 29 3.13 -5.20 9.50
CA ALA A 29 4.32 -4.71 10.19
C ALA A 29 5.33 -4.13 9.20
N ILE A 30 6.22 -3.27 9.71
CA ILE A 30 7.33 -2.73 8.92
C ILE A 30 8.24 -3.89 8.50
N GLY A 31 8.66 -3.89 7.24
CA GLY A 31 9.53 -4.94 6.68
C GLY A 31 8.77 -6.13 6.09
N GLN A 32 7.44 -6.20 6.26
CA GLN A 32 6.64 -7.22 5.57
C GLN A 32 6.39 -6.85 4.11
N THR A 33 6.40 -7.86 3.25
CA THR A 33 5.95 -7.75 1.87
C THR A 33 4.43 -7.62 1.85
N LEU A 34 3.92 -6.63 1.11
CA LEU A 34 2.49 -6.42 0.95
C LEU A 34 2.05 -6.84 -0.45
N ARG A 35 0.88 -7.45 -0.53
CA ARG A 35 0.17 -7.70 -1.78
C ARG A 35 -0.83 -6.57 -2.01
N VAL A 36 -0.64 -5.84 -3.10
CA VAL A 36 -1.54 -4.75 -3.55
C VAL A 36 -2.21 -5.19 -4.84
N GLN A 37 -3.54 -5.19 -4.86
CA GLN A 37 -4.33 -5.59 -6.02
C GLN A 37 -5.44 -4.58 -6.28
N VAL A 38 -5.79 -4.42 -7.56
CA VAL A 38 -6.95 -3.65 -7.98
C VAL A 38 -7.99 -4.63 -8.51
N ARG A 39 -9.23 -4.53 -8.05
CA ARG A 39 -10.37 -5.36 -8.50
C ARG A 39 -11.60 -4.49 -8.58
N ASP A 40 -12.31 -4.44 -9.69
CA ASP A 40 -13.62 -3.77 -9.86
C ASP A 40 -13.82 -2.44 -9.07
N GLY A 41 -12.84 -1.53 -9.12
CA GLY A 41 -12.88 -0.23 -8.43
C GLY A 41 -12.40 -0.23 -6.96
N GLU A 42 -12.01 -1.38 -6.44
CA GLU A 42 -11.47 -1.59 -5.11
C GLU A 42 -9.94 -1.72 -5.14
N LEU A 43 -9.27 -1.07 -4.18
CA LEU A 43 -7.86 -1.27 -3.88
C LEU A 43 -7.75 -2.21 -2.68
N VAL A 44 -7.37 -3.46 -2.93
CA VAL A 44 -7.20 -4.47 -1.88
C VAL A 44 -5.73 -4.54 -1.49
N VAL A 45 -5.45 -4.28 -0.21
CA VAL A 45 -4.12 -4.38 0.37
C VAL A 45 -4.13 -5.47 1.43
N SER A 46 -3.20 -6.42 1.32
CA SER A 46 -3.09 -7.56 2.24
C SER A 46 -1.63 -7.88 2.53
N VAL A 47 -1.37 -8.54 3.66
CA VAL A 47 -0.04 -9.08 3.97
C VAL A 47 0.24 -10.25 3.02
N ALA A 48 1.42 -10.24 2.38
CA ALA A 48 1.82 -11.36 1.55
C ALA A 48 2.08 -12.58 2.44
N ARG A 49 1.44 -13.71 2.11
CA ARG A 49 1.77 -14.99 2.73
C ARG A 49 2.90 -15.63 1.93
N GLU A 50 3.92 -16.08 2.63
CA GLU A 50 4.89 -17.04 2.09
C GLU A 50 4.16 -18.38 1.97
N ASP A 51 4.18 -18.97 0.78
CA ASP A 51 3.66 -20.33 0.52
C ASP A 51 4.73 -21.36 0.91
#